data_AF-A0A7C4UMP2-F1
#
_entry.id   AF-A0A7C4UMP2-F1
#
_cell.length_a   1.000
_cell.length_b   1.000
_cell.length_c   1.000
_cell.angle_alpha   90.00
_cell.angle_beta   90.00
_cell.angle_gamma   90.00
#
_symmetry.space_group_name_H-M   'P 1'
#
loop_
_entity.id
_entity.type
_entity.pdbx_description
1 polymer ?
#
loop_
_entity_poly.entity_id
_entity_poly.type
_entity_poly.pdbx_seq_one_letter_code
_entity_poly.pdbx_strand_id
1 'polypeptide(L)'
;MRRIEKIFIFLVFSFIITGCAPIAMKDDMDLLKNEINQKIDEKEAVNSKKFEQINETILQIQKTQEQQQSILMGVSEDIKNQIRDLKASIDDVSQQQSRELENFKKIQEEKNNRFSQDIETLRKAQNDLIKSSASLTDAMVNYQKDLLAVKTAIGQLAREIDSFDEKKFARNEDLQNMKKEIASQIQTLLNEIVRHESEIFALKQAVSEKNTALIKDVEIKKETAVTYHTVKKGETLSSIARKYNTTTKKIKELNKMKNDNVQVGQKLLIQ
;
A
#
# COMPACT_ATOMS: atom_id res chain seq x y z
N MET A 1 -37.79 59.88 -63.39
CA MET A 1 -38.00 59.14 -64.66
C MET A 1 -39.39 59.44 -65.22
N ARG A 2 -40.47 58.80 -64.77
CA ARG A 2 -41.82 58.91 -65.41
C ARG A 2 -42.46 60.31 -65.47
N ARG A 3 -42.10 61.26 -64.61
CA ARG A 3 -42.58 62.67 -64.68
C ARG A 3 -41.75 63.54 -65.63
N ILE A 4 -40.44 63.30 -65.70
CA ILE A 4 -39.51 64.03 -66.58
C ILE A 4 -39.75 63.60 -68.03
N GLU A 5 -40.01 62.31 -68.29
CA GLU A 5 -40.44 61.83 -69.61
C GLU A 5 -41.75 62.48 -70.05
N LYS A 6 -42.71 62.66 -69.15
CA LYS A 6 -43.99 63.33 -69.46
C LYS A 6 -43.82 64.82 -69.75
N ILE A 7 -42.94 65.52 -69.04
CA ILE A 7 -42.63 66.93 -69.29
C ILE A 7 -41.85 67.08 -70.60
N PHE A 8 -40.87 66.21 -70.87
CA PHE A 8 -40.11 66.21 -72.13
C PHE A 8 -41.04 65.92 -73.34
N ILE A 9 -41.94 64.94 -73.21
CA ILE A 9 -42.95 64.65 -74.24
C ILE A 9 -43.90 65.85 -74.42
N PHE A 10 -44.36 66.47 -73.33
CA PHE A 10 -45.24 67.65 -73.37
C PHE A 10 -44.56 68.89 -73.99
N LEU A 11 -43.28 69.11 -73.72
CA LEU A 11 -42.47 70.20 -74.27
C LEU A 11 -42.23 70.01 -75.77
N VAL A 12 -41.90 68.79 -76.20
CA VAL A 12 -41.74 68.44 -77.63
C VAL A 12 -43.08 68.58 -78.37
N PHE A 13 -44.19 68.15 -77.77
CA PHE A 13 -45.52 68.28 -78.37
C PHE A 13 -46.00 69.73 -78.46
N SER A 14 -45.75 70.55 -77.43
CA SER A 14 -46.15 71.97 -77.42
C SER A 14 -45.37 72.78 -78.48
N PHE A 15 -44.07 72.53 -78.62
CA PHE A 15 -43.22 73.20 -79.62
C PHE A 15 -43.62 72.89 -81.07
N ILE A 16 -44.10 71.66 -81.34
CA ILE A 16 -44.57 71.24 -82.68
C ILE A 16 -45.92 71.89 -83.04
N ILE A 17 -46.78 72.19 -82.07
CA ILE A 17 -48.17 72.60 -82.34
C ILE A 17 -48.37 74.11 -82.43
N THR A 18 -47.71 74.94 -81.60
CA THR A 18 -48.07 76.37 -81.46
C THR A 18 -47.08 77.38 -82.03
N GLY A 19 -45.87 76.99 -82.45
CA GLY A 19 -44.94 77.87 -83.17
C GLY A 19 -44.59 79.22 -82.51
N CYS A 20 -44.80 79.36 -81.19
CA CYS A 20 -44.61 80.61 -80.45
C CYS A 20 -43.28 80.60 -79.66
N ALA A 21 -42.47 81.65 -79.90
CA ALA A 21 -41.24 82.18 -79.28
C ALA A 21 -40.35 81.31 -78.33
N PRO A 22 -39.00 81.42 -78.46
CA PRO A 22 -37.98 80.74 -77.64
C PRO A 22 -37.89 81.20 -76.16
N ILE A 23 -38.76 82.12 -75.71
CA ILE A 23 -38.72 82.70 -74.36
C ILE A 23 -39.44 81.81 -73.34
N ALA A 24 -40.62 81.26 -73.68
CA ALA A 24 -41.34 80.31 -72.82
C ALA A 24 -40.59 78.98 -72.63
N MET A 25 -39.79 78.58 -73.62
CA MET A 25 -38.96 77.37 -73.60
C MET A 25 -37.74 77.51 -72.68
N LYS A 26 -37.26 78.74 -72.44
CA LYS A 26 -36.15 79.04 -71.53
C LYS A 26 -36.59 78.94 -70.07
N ASP A 27 -37.75 79.49 -69.75
CA ASP A 27 -38.32 79.45 -68.40
C ASP A 27 -38.65 78.01 -67.97
N ASP A 28 -39.22 77.20 -68.87
CA ASP A 28 -39.48 75.77 -68.62
C ASP A 28 -38.18 74.95 -68.46
N MET A 29 -37.14 75.28 -69.24
CA MET A 29 -35.82 74.64 -69.11
C MET A 29 -35.09 75.03 -67.82
N ASP A 30 -35.19 76.29 -67.39
CA ASP A 30 -34.60 76.76 -66.15
C ASP A 30 -35.35 76.17 -64.94
N LEU A 31 -36.68 75.98 -65.03
CA LEU A 31 -37.47 75.24 -64.05
C LEU A 31 -37.02 73.77 -63.94
N LEU A 32 -36.79 73.09 -65.07
CA LEU A 32 -36.35 71.70 -65.09
C LEU A 32 -34.92 71.53 -64.55
N LYS A 33 -34.02 72.46 -64.86
CA LYS A 33 -32.67 72.50 -64.29
C LYS A 33 -32.71 72.69 -62.77
N ASN A 34 -33.56 73.60 -62.29
CA ASN A 34 -33.73 73.82 -60.86
C ASN A 34 -34.29 72.57 -60.16
N GLU A 35 -35.28 71.89 -60.75
CA GLU A 35 -35.85 70.65 -60.17
C GLU A 35 -34.84 69.48 -60.18
N ILE A 36 -33.96 69.41 -61.19
CA ILE A 36 -32.86 68.43 -61.24
C ILE A 36 -31.80 68.75 -60.18
N ASN A 37 -31.36 70.00 -60.10
CA ASN A 37 -30.36 70.42 -59.12
C ASN A 37 -30.88 70.21 -57.69
N GLN A 38 -32.14 70.55 -57.41
CA GLN A 38 -32.77 70.27 -56.12
C GLN A 38 -32.76 68.77 -55.79
N LYS A 39 -33.08 67.89 -56.75
CA LYS A 39 -33.03 66.43 -56.52
C LYS A 39 -31.62 65.89 -56.36
N ILE A 40 -30.63 66.52 -56.98
CA ILE A 40 -29.21 66.21 -56.78
C ILE A 40 -28.82 66.59 -55.35
N ASP A 41 -29.11 67.82 -54.93
CA ASP A 41 -28.82 68.33 -53.59
C ASP A 41 -29.50 67.48 -52.50
N GLU A 42 -30.76 67.11 -52.68
CA GLU A 42 -31.49 66.20 -51.78
C GLU A 42 -30.81 64.84 -51.67
N LYS A 43 -30.33 64.29 -52.79
CA LYS A 43 -29.67 62.97 -52.84
C LYS A 43 -28.27 63.02 -52.24
N GLU A 44 -27.53 64.11 -52.45
CA GLU A 44 -26.24 64.38 -51.82
C GLU A 44 -26.40 64.56 -50.31
N ALA A 45 -27.40 65.30 -49.84
CA ALA A 45 -27.70 65.45 -48.43
C ALA A 45 -28.08 64.10 -47.77
N VAL A 46 -28.90 63.28 -48.44
CA VAL A 46 -29.22 61.92 -47.97
C VAL A 46 -27.98 61.04 -47.94
N ASN A 47 -27.12 61.10 -48.95
CA ASN A 47 -25.88 60.33 -48.98
C ASN A 47 -24.90 60.79 -47.89
N SER A 48 -24.76 62.11 -47.67
CA SER A 48 -23.94 62.67 -46.60
C SER A 48 -24.38 62.17 -45.24
N LYS A 49 -25.69 62.23 -44.93
CA LYS A 49 -26.24 61.68 -43.68
C LYS A 49 -26.00 60.18 -43.53
N LYS A 50 -26.12 59.41 -44.62
CA LYS A 50 -25.79 57.98 -44.60
C LYS A 50 -24.31 57.74 -44.33
N PHE A 51 -23.41 58.51 -44.94
CA PHE A 51 -21.97 58.42 -44.69
C PHE A 51 -21.62 58.75 -43.25
N GLU A 52 -22.25 59.77 -42.67
CA GLU A 52 -22.06 60.15 -41.27
C GLU A 52 -22.53 59.03 -40.31
N GLN A 53 -23.72 58.47 -40.55
CA GLN A 53 -24.22 57.30 -39.80
C GLN A 53 -23.30 56.07 -39.92
N ILE A 54 -22.76 55.82 -41.12
CA ILE A 54 -21.80 54.73 -41.35
C ILE A 54 -20.53 54.97 -40.52
N ASN A 55 -19.99 56.19 -40.53
CA ASN A 55 -18.79 56.53 -39.76
C ASN A 55 -19.01 56.41 -38.25
N GLU A 56 -20.14 56.87 -37.73
CA GLU A 56 -20.51 56.68 -36.33
C GLU A 56 -20.60 55.19 -35.96
N THR A 57 -21.21 54.38 -36.84
CA THR A 57 -21.34 52.93 -36.64
C THR A 57 -19.97 52.26 -36.64
N ILE A 58 -19.07 52.62 -37.56
CA ILE A 58 -17.70 52.11 -37.61
C ILE A 58 -16.96 52.43 -36.31
N LEU A 59 -17.09 53.66 -35.81
CA LEU A 59 -16.44 54.08 -34.56
C LEU A 59 -16.98 53.29 -33.35
N GLN A 60 -18.28 53.02 -33.30
CA GLN A 60 -18.88 52.19 -32.26
C GLN A 60 -18.40 50.73 -32.32
N ILE A 61 -18.28 50.17 -33.54
CA ILE A 61 -17.74 48.82 -33.75
C ILE A 61 -16.29 48.77 -33.26
N GLN A 62 -15.46 49.74 -33.61
CA GLN A 62 -14.06 49.81 -33.17
C GLN A 62 -13.96 49.87 -31.64
N LYS A 63 -14.71 50.76 -30.97
CA LYS A 63 -14.75 50.83 -29.50
C LYS A 63 -15.18 49.50 -28.87
N THR A 64 -16.18 48.84 -29.45
CA THR A 64 -16.65 47.54 -28.97
C THR A 64 -15.58 46.46 -29.14
N GLN A 65 -14.85 46.47 -30.26
CA GLN A 65 -13.74 45.54 -30.49
C GLN A 65 -12.59 45.74 -29.52
N GLU A 66 -12.21 46.99 -29.22
CA GLU A 66 -11.19 47.32 -28.23
C GLU A 66 -11.60 46.85 -26.82
N GLN A 67 -12.86 47.10 -26.42
CA GLN A 67 -13.40 46.60 -25.17
C GLN A 67 -13.37 45.06 -25.10
N GLN A 68 -13.80 44.38 -26.17
CA GLN A 68 -13.75 42.92 -26.25
C GLN A 68 -12.32 42.38 -26.16
N GLN A 69 -11.34 43.01 -26.83
CA GLN A 69 -9.93 42.64 -26.73
C GLN A 69 -9.38 42.81 -25.31
N SER A 70 -9.73 43.90 -24.63
CA SER A 70 -9.34 44.13 -23.24
C SER A 70 -9.91 43.06 -22.30
N ILE A 71 -11.19 42.69 -22.47
CA ILE A 71 -11.84 41.63 -21.68
C ILE A 71 -11.15 40.28 -21.93
N LEU A 72 -10.88 39.94 -23.19
CA LEU A 72 -10.19 38.70 -23.56
C LEU A 72 -8.80 38.60 -22.94
N MET A 73 -8.03 39.71 -22.92
CA MET A 73 -6.73 39.74 -22.25
C MET A 73 -6.84 39.51 -20.74
N GLY A 74 -7.81 40.16 -20.08
CA GLY A 74 -8.04 39.98 -18.64
C GLY A 74 -8.37 38.52 -18.30
N VAL A 75 -9.34 37.95 -19.01
CA VAL A 75 -9.73 36.53 -18.83
C VAL A 75 -8.56 35.59 -19.11
N SER A 76 -7.75 35.86 -20.15
CA SER A 76 -6.57 35.05 -20.45
C SER A 76 -5.54 35.07 -19.33
N GLU A 77 -5.30 36.23 -18.72
CA GLU A 77 -4.32 36.38 -17.65
C GLU A 77 -4.81 35.72 -16.34
N ASP A 78 -6.09 35.85 -16.02
CA ASP A 78 -6.72 35.16 -14.89
C ASP A 78 -6.61 33.64 -15.04
N ILE A 79 -6.88 33.10 -16.23
CA ILE A 79 -6.73 31.67 -16.52
C ILE A 79 -5.27 31.24 -16.35
N LYS A 80 -4.29 32.02 -16.84
CA LYS A 80 -2.86 31.69 -16.65
C LYS A 80 -2.48 31.66 -15.17
N ASN A 81 -2.97 32.61 -14.38
CA ASN A 81 -2.71 32.68 -12.96
C ASN A 81 -3.32 31.46 -12.24
N GLN A 82 -4.58 31.12 -12.53
CA GLN A 82 -5.22 29.91 -11.99
C GLN A 82 -4.47 28.63 -12.35
N ILE A 83 -4.00 28.50 -13.60
CA ILE A 83 -3.19 27.34 -14.03
C ILE A 83 -1.87 27.28 -13.25
N ARG A 84 -1.21 28.42 -13.02
CA ARG A 84 0.03 28.49 -12.25
C ARG A 84 -0.17 28.03 -10.81
N ASP A 85 -1.23 28.50 -10.16
CA ASP A 85 -1.54 28.16 -8.76
C ASP A 85 -1.93 26.68 -8.61
N LEU A 86 -2.75 26.18 -9.54
CA LEU A 86 -3.11 24.76 -9.60
C LEU A 86 -1.85 23.89 -9.78
N LYS A 87 -0.94 24.30 -10.65
CA LYS A 87 0.32 23.57 -10.86
C LYS A 87 1.18 23.54 -9.59
N ALA A 88 1.29 24.66 -8.89
CA ALA A 88 2.02 24.73 -7.62
C ALA A 88 1.39 23.82 -6.54
N SER A 89 0.06 23.78 -6.46
CA SER A 89 -0.64 22.87 -5.54
C SER A 89 -0.45 21.40 -5.89
N ILE A 90 -0.45 21.05 -7.17
CA ILE A 90 -0.18 19.69 -7.64
C ILE A 90 1.26 19.26 -7.28
N ASP A 91 2.22 20.16 -7.46
CA ASP A 91 3.62 19.91 -7.13
C ASP A 91 3.80 19.69 -5.62
N ASP A 92 3.15 20.50 -4.78
CA ASP A 92 3.22 20.35 -3.32
C ASP A 92 2.60 19.04 -2.84
N VAL A 93 1.41 18.68 -3.34
CA VAL A 93 0.77 17.38 -3.05
C VAL A 93 1.66 16.21 -3.48
N SER A 94 2.28 16.29 -4.65
CA SER A 94 3.18 15.25 -5.15
C SER A 94 4.42 15.08 -4.27
N GLN A 95 4.98 16.19 -3.78
CA GLN A 95 6.10 16.16 -2.83
C GLN A 95 5.67 15.60 -1.48
N GLN A 96 4.51 16.00 -0.96
CA GLN A 96 3.97 15.47 0.30
C GLN A 96 3.78 13.96 0.23
N GLN A 97 3.14 13.46 -0.83
CA GLN A 97 2.95 12.02 -1.04
C GLN A 97 4.29 11.27 -1.11
N SER A 98 5.30 11.86 -1.75
CA SER A 98 6.63 11.27 -1.82
C SER A 98 7.28 11.15 -0.43
N ARG A 99 7.17 12.19 0.40
CA ARG A 99 7.67 12.18 1.80
C ARG A 99 6.93 11.16 2.66
N GLU A 100 5.60 11.08 2.54
CA GLU A 100 4.79 10.11 3.27
C GLU A 100 5.14 8.67 2.89
N LEU A 101 5.33 8.40 1.59
CA LEU A 101 5.75 7.10 1.11
C LEU A 101 7.14 6.70 1.64
N GLU A 102 8.07 7.64 1.69
CA GLU A 102 9.42 7.41 2.23
C GLU A 102 9.39 7.13 3.75
N ASN A 103 8.62 7.92 4.51
CA ASN A 103 8.40 7.67 5.94
C ASN A 103 7.78 6.29 6.19
N PHE A 104 6.76 5.91 5.40
CA PHE A 104 6.14 4.60 5.51
C PHE A 104 7.15 3.47 5.24
N LYS A 105 7.97 3.59 4.19
CA LYS A 105 9.02 2.61 3.88
C LYS A 105 10.01 2.46 5.04
N LYS A 106 10.46 3.57 5.61
CA LYS A 106 11.39 3.58 6.75
C LYS A 106 10.80 2.87 7.98
N ILE A 107 9.56 3.18 8.33
CA ILE A 107 8.85 2.52 9.46
C ILE A 107 8.73 1.01 9.22
N GLN A 108 8.44 0.58 7.98
CA GLN A 108 8.34 -0.85 7.65
C GLN A 108 9.69 -1.55 7.75
N GLU A 109 10.77 -0.90 7.31
CA GLU A 109 12.13 -1.43 7.41
C GLU A 109 12.58 -1.56 8.86
N GLU A 110 12.36 -0.53 9.68
CA GLU A 110 12.66 -0.56 11.13
C GLU A 110 11.91 -1.69 11.84
N LYS A 111 10.60 -1.85 11.56
CA LYS A 111 9.79 -2.94 12.12
C LYS A 111 10.32 -4.32 11.69
N ASN A 112 10.68 -4.49 10.43
CA ASN A 112 11.24 -5.75 9.92
C ASN A 112 12.59 -6.08 10.57
N ASN A 113 13.45 -5.08 10.77
CA ASN A 113 14.74 -5.25 11.42
C ASN A 113 14.55 -5.67 12.88
N ARG A 114 13.65 -4.99 13.61
CA ARG A 114 13.30 -5.35 14.99
C ARG A 114 12.74 -6.77 15.09
N PHE A 115 11.82 -7.13 14.20
CA PHE A 115 11.26 -8.49 14.17
C PHE A 115 12.33 -9.56 13.90
N SER A 116 13.30 -9.25 13.03
CA SER A 116 14.42 -10.15 12.74
C SER A 116 15.31 -10.38 13.97
N GLN A 117 15.60 -9.32 14.74
CA GLN A 117 16.35 -9.40 16.00
C GLN A 117 15.60 -10.19 17.08
N ASP A 118 14.29 -9.99 17.18
CA ASP A 118 13.45 -10.74 18.12
C ASP A 118 13.45 -12.24 17.79
N ILE A 119 13.34 -12.59 16.50
CA ILE A 119 13.46 -13.99 16.04
C ILE A 119 14.81 -14.59 16.39
N GLU A 120 15.90 -13.85 16.18
CA GLU A 120 17.25 -14.35 16.48
C GLU A 120 17.43 -14.59 17.99
N THR A 121 16.94 -13.67 18.81
CA THR A 121 16.94 -13.81 20.28
C THR A 121 16.15 -15.02 20.73
N LEU A 122 14.97 -15.25 20.15
CA LEU A 122 14.14 -16.43 20.42
C LEU A 122 14.84 -17.73 20.00
N ARG A 123 15.50 -17.76 18.83
CA ARG A 123 16.28 -18.93 18.38
C ARG A 123 17.43 -19.25 19.33
N LYS A 124 18.13 -18.24 19.83
CA LYS A 124 19.20 -18.43 20.81
C LYS A 124 18.66 -19.03 22.10
N ALA A 125 17.59 -18.45 22.66
CA ALA A 125 16.94 -18.97 23.85
C ALA A 125 16.44 -20.42 23.67
N GLN A 126 15.88 -20.75 22.50
CA GLN A 126 15.47 -22.11 22.16
C GLN A 126 16.66 -23.08 22.14
N ASN A 127 17.78 -22.69 21.52
CA ASN A 127 18.98 -23.53 21.47
C ASN A 127 19.58 -23.78 22.87
N ASP A 128 19.61 -22.75 23.72
CA ASP A 128 20.10 -22.86 25.09
C ASP A 128 19.20 -23.77 25.95
N LEU A 129 17.89 -23.72 25.72
CA LEU A 129 16.94 -24.63 26.35
C LEU A 129 17.11 -26.07 25.87
N ILE A 130 17.31 -26.31 24.56
CA ILE A 130 17.58 -27.64 24.01
C ILE A 130 18.83 -28.24 24.65
N LYS A 131 19.92 -27.47 24.75
CA LYS A 131 21.15 -27.90 25.43
C LYS A 131 20.91 -28.27 26.89
N SER A 132 20.18 -27.42 27.62
CA SER A 132 19.84 -27.67 29.02
C SER A 132 18.99 -28.93 29.18
N SER A 133 18.04 -29.17 28.27
CA SER A 133 17.19 -30.36 28.28
C SER A 133 17.97 -31.65 27.98
N ALA A 134 18.96 -31.58 27.07
CA ALA A 134 19.84 -32.70 26.78
C ALA A 134 20.71 -33.05 28.00
N SER A 135 21.33 -32.05 28.62
CA SER A 135 22.14 -32.25 29.83
C SER A 135 21.32 -32.83 30.99
N LEU A 136 20.08 -32.38 31.18
CA LEU A 136 19.18 -32.94 32.18
C LEU A 136 18.84 -34.40 31.87
N THR A 137 18.60 -34.73 30.59
CA THR A 137 18.33 -36.10 30.16
C THR A 137 19.50 -37.02 30.47
N ASP A 138 20.73 -36.61 30.17
CA ASP A 138 21.94 -37.37 30.48
C ASP A 138 22.11 -37.60 31.99
N ALA A 139 21.88 -36.56 32.81
CA ALA A 139 21.93 -36.66 34.26
C ALA A 139 20.89 -37.65 34.80
N MET A 140 19.66 -37.62 34.27
CA MET A 140 18.60 -38.56 34.66
C MET A 140 18.92 -40.00 34.27
N VAL A 141 19.52 -40.23 33.10
CA VAL A 141 19.96 -41.57 32.67
C VAL A 141 21.05 -42.11 33.59
N ASN A 142 22.03 -41.29 33.94
CA ASN A 142 23.10 -41.69 34.88
C ASN A 142 22.53 -42.00 36.27
N TYR A 143 21.65 -41.14 36.80
CA TYR A 143 21.01 -41.38 38.09
C TYR A 143 20.18 -42.67 38.11
N GLN A 144 19.45 -42.98 37.04
CA GLN A 144 18.73 -44.26 36.92
C GLN A 144 19.66 -45.47 36.89
N LYS A 145 20.81 -45.35 36.22
CA LYS A 145 21.83 -46.40 36.19
C LYS A 145 22.40 -46.67 37.57
N ASP A 146 22.73 -45.60 38.30
CA ASP A 146 23.25 -45.70 39.68
C ASP A 146 22.20 -46.31 40.61
N LEU A 147 20.94 -45.86 40.50
CA LEU A 147 19.82 -46.40 41.29
C LEU A 147 19.61 -47.90 41.03
N LEU A 148 19.71 -48.35 39.78
CA LEU A 148 19.62 -49.76 39.42
C LEU A 148 20.79 -50.57 40.00
N ALA A 149 22.01 -50.02 40.02
CA ALA A 149 23.16 -50.66 40.63
C ALA A 149 22.99 -50.83 42.14
N VAL A 150 22.52 -49.79 42.84
CA VAL A 150 22.20 -49.86 44.28
C VAL A 150 21.10 -50.89 44.56
N LYS A 151 20.00 -50.86 43.79
CA LYS A 151 18.90 -51.83 43.91
C LYS A 151 19.40 -53.28 43.73
N THR A 152 20.30 -53.49 42.78
CA THR A 152 20.90 -54.80 42.53
C THR A 152 21.76 -55.27 43.71
N ALA A 153 22.60 -54.39 44.27
CA ALA A 153 23.45 -54.70 45.42
C ALA A 153 22.62 -55.01 46.68
N ILE A 154 21.58 -54.21 46.96
CA ILE A 154 20.67 -54.46 48.08
C ILE A 154 19.94 -55.80 47.90
N GLY A 155 19.49 -56.12 46.68
CA GLY A 155 18.87 -57.40 46.37
C GLY A 155 19.82 -58.61 46.48
N GLN A 156 21.13 -58.40 46.36
CA GLN A 156 22.13 -59.44 46.65
C GLN A 156 22.29 -59.61 48.17
N LEU A 157 22.46 -58.52 48.91
CA LEU A 157 22.55 -58.53 50.38
C LEU A 157 21.33 -59.20 51.03
N ALA A 158 20.12 -58.89 50.56
CA ALA A 158 18.89 -59.51 51.04
C ALA A 158 18.93 -61.04 50.88
N ARG A 159 19.38 -61.54 49.71
CA ARG A 159 19.52 -62.98 49.44
C ARG A 159 20.58 -63.64 50.32
N GLU A 160 21.70 -62.96 50.57
CA GLU A 160 22.75 -63.46 51.47
C GLU A 160 22.23 -63.60 52.91
N ILE A 161 21.48 -62.62 53.39
CA ILE A 161 20.86 -62.64 54.73
C ILE A 161 19.80 -63.74 54.83
N ASP A 162 19.00 -63.94 53.79
CA ASP A 162 17.99 -65.01 53.75
C ASP A 162 18.64 -66.40 53.70
N SER A 163 19.79 -66.53 53.04
CA SER A 163 20.55 -67.79 52.96
C SER A 163 21.28 -68.16 54.26
N PHE A 164 21.31 -67.25 55.24
CA PHE A 164 21.99 -67.46 56.51
C PHE A 164 21.25 -68.51 57.36
N ASP A 165 21.91 -69.64 57.63
CA ASP A 165 21.30 -70.83 58.23
C ASP A 165 20.80 -70.60 59.67
N GLU A 166 19.50 -70.38 59.79
CA GLU A 166 18.82 -70.12 61.06
C GLU A 166 18.95 -71.29 62.04
N LYS A 167 19.02 -72.55 61.54
CA LYS A 167 19.08 -73.73 62.40
C LYS A 167 20.44 -73.84 63.10
N LYS A 168 21.52 -73.39 62.46
CA LYS A 168 22.88 -73.43 63.00
C LYS A 168 23.09 -72.41 64.13
N PHE A 169 22.31 -71.34 64.18
CA PHE A 169 22.47 -70.24 65.15
C PHE A 169 21.19 -69.87 65.91
N ALA A 170 20.16 -70.74 65.92
CA ALA A 170 18.86 -70.48 66.55
C ALA A 170 18.91 -70.13 68.05
N ARG A 171 20.02 -70.46 68.75
CA ARG A 171 20.20 -70.18 70.19
C ARG A 171 20.91 -68.86 70.49
N ASN A 172 21.38 -68.13 69.47
CA ASN A 172 22.07 -66.86 69.66
C ASN A 172 21.10 -65.69 69.40
N GLU A 173 20.53 -65.15 70.46
CA GLU A 173 19.51 -64.09 70.42
C GLU A 173 20.05 -62.78 69.79
N ASP A 174 21.30 -62.41 70.07
CA ASP A 174 21.93 -61.20 69.53
C ASP A 174 22.03 -61.26 68.00
N LEU A 175 22.38 -62.44 67.45
CA LEU A 175 22.48 -62.64 66.01
C LEU A 175 21.11 -62.58 65.32
N GLN A 176 20.06 -63.07 65.99
CA GLN A 176 18.67 -62.96 65.49
C GLN A 176 18.19 -61.52 65.50
N ASN A 177 18.50 -60.77 66.56
CA ASN A 177 18.19 -59.34 66.66
C ASN A 177 18.92 -58.53 65.59
N MET A 178 20.21 -58.81 65.37
CA MET A 178 21.01 -58.17 64.32
C MET A 178 20.47 -58.48 62.91
N LYS A 179 20.09 -59.73 62.64
CA LYS A 179 19.46 -60.11 61.36
C LYS A 179 18.17 -59.33 61.11
N LYS A 180 17.31 -59.24 62.13
CA LYS A 180 16.03 -58.51 62.06
C LYS A 180 16.25 -57.01 61.83
N GLU A 181 17.24 -56.43 62.50
CA GLU A 181 17.62 -55.03 62.31
C GLU A 181 18.12 -54.76 60.89
N ILE A 182 19.04 -55.60 60.38
CA ILE A 182 19.56 -55.46 59.01
C ILE A 182 18.42 -55.64 57.98
N ALA A 183 17.52 -56.61 58.18
CA ALA A 183 16.37 -56.79 57.30
C ALA A 183 15.43 -55.57 57.29
N SER A 184 15.21 -54.94 58.46
CA SER A 184 14.43 -53.69 58.56
C SER A 184 15.10 -52.53 57.82
N GLN A 185 16.42 -52.40 57.95
CA GLN A 185 17.20 -51.38 57.24
C GLN A 185 17.15 -51.59 55.72
N ILE A 186 17.29 -52.84 55.26
CA ILE A 186 17.14 -53.18 53.83
C ILE A 186 15.74 -52.82 53.32
N GLN A 187 14.70 -53.14 54.08
CA GLN A 187 13.32 -52.80 53.68
C GLN A 187 13.11 -51.28 53.59
N THR A 188 13.73 -50.52 54.50
CA THR A 188 13.69 -49.06 54.49
C THR A 188 14.36 -48.52 53.22
N LEU A 189 15.55 -49.00 52.89
CA LEU A 189 16.28 -48.60 51.68
C LEU A 189 15.53 -48.97 50.39
N LEU A 190 14.88 -50.14 50.36
CA LEU A 190 14.05 -50.55 49.22
C LEU A 190 12.85 -49.60 49.01
N ASN A 191 12.21 -49.18 50.10
CA ASN A 191 11.11 -48.22 50.02
C ASN A 191 11.59 -46.85 49.50
N GLU A 192 12.77 -46.40 49.91
CA GLU A 192 13.39 -45.16 49.41
C GLU A 192 13.72 -45.25 47.91
N ILE A 193 14.23 -46.39 47.44
CA ILE A 193 14.48 -46.63 46.01
C ILE A 193 13.18 -46.54 45.20
N VAL A 194 12.12 -47.19 45.65
CA VAL A 194 10.80 -47.15 44.97
C VAL A 194 10.26 -45.72 44.93
N ARG A 195 10.48 -44.93 45.99
CA ARG A 195 10.12 -43.51 46.00
C ARG A 195 10.89 -42.74 44.93
N HIS A 196 12.21 -42.90 44.85
CA HIS A 196 13.03 -42.25 43.84
C HIS A 196 12.69 -42.70 42.41
N GLU A 197 12.38 -43.98 42.18
CA GLU A 197 11.90 -44.47 40.88
C GLU A 197 10.62 -43.74 40.45
N SER A 198 9.70 -43.52 41.39
CA SER A 198 8.44 -42.81 41.17
C SER A 198 8.65 -41.31 40.90
N GLU A 199 9.56 -40.67 41.64
CA GLU A 199 9.95 -39.26 41.43
C GLU A 199 10.58 -39.06 40.04
N ILE A 200 11.49 -39.94 39.62
CA ILE A 200 12.10 -39.89 38.28
C ILE A 200 11.02 -40.03 37.20
N PHE A 201 10.07 -40.94 37.38
CA PHE A 201 8.97 -41.14 36.43
C PHE A 201 8.13 -39.86 36.28
N ALA A 202 7.74 -39.24 37.39
CA ALA A 202 7.00 -37.98 37.38
C ALA A 202 7.79 -36.85 36.70
N LEU A 203 9.10 -36.75 36.97
CA LEU A 203 9.97 -35.76 36.33
C LEU A 203 10.06 -35.98 34.80
N LYS A 204 10.18 -37.23 34.33
CA LYS A 204 10.19 -37.53 32.89
C LYS A 204 8.89 -37.11 32.21
N GLN A 205 7.77 -37.37 32.85
CA GLN A 205 6.46 -36.98 32.33
C GLN A 205 6.33 -35.46 32.25
N ALA A 206 6.66 -34.74 33.33
CA ALA A 206 6.60 -33.28 33.38
C ALA A 206 7.50 -32.62 32.31
N VAL A 207 8.70 -33.15 32.07
CA VAL A 207 9.61 -32.68 31.01
C VAL A 207 9.01 -32.93 29.63
N SER A 208 8.42 -34.10 29.38
CA SER A 208 7.75 -34.43 28.11
C SER A 208 6.57 -33.51 27.80
N GLU A 209 5.72 -33.25 28.80
CA GLU A 209 4.57 -32.35 28.68
C GLU A 209 5.00 -30.91 28.40
N LYS A 210 6.00 -30.42 29.13
CA LYS A 210 6.55 -29.07 28.94
C LYS A 210 7.20 -28.90 27.57
N ASN A 211 7.91 -29.91 27.07
CA ASN A 211 8.48 -29.91 25.72
C ASN A 211 7.39 -29.89 24.64
N THR A 212 6.30 -30.65 24.83
CA THR A 212 5.16 -30.69 23.89
C THR A 212 4.42 -29.34 23.84
N ALA A 213 4.22 -28.70 25.00
CA ALA A 213 3.63 -27.36 25.08
C ALA A 213 4.51 -26.31 24.38
N LEU A 214 5.83 -26.39 24.59
CA LEU A 214 6.78 -25.48 23.94
C LEU A 214 6.78 -25.61 22.40
N ILE A 215 6.68 -26.83 21.89
CA ILE A 215 6.60 -27.09 20.43
C ILE A 215 5.32 -26.48 19.85
N LYS A 216 4.17 -26.62 20.53
CA LYS A 216 2.91 -25.99 20.12
C LYS A 216 3.00 -24.46 20.10
N ASP A 217 3.57 -23.84 21.13
CA ASP A 217 3.71 -22.38 21.20
C ASP A 217 4.64 -21.84 20.09
N VAL A 218 5.67 -22.62 19.71
CA VAL A 218 6.57 -22.29 18.60
C VAL A 218 5.88 -22.45 17.24
N GLU A 219 5.05 -23.48 17.04
CA GLU A 219 4.26 -23.65 15.81
C GLU A 219 3.25 -22.51 15.62
N ILE A 220 2.56 -22.10 16.69
CA ILE A 220 1.59 -20.99 16.66
C ILE A 220 2.27 -19.64 16.33
N LYS A 221 3.49 -19.41 16.84
CA LYS A 221 4.27 -18.21 16.49
C LYS A 221 4.81 -18.23 15.06
N LYS A 222 5.09 -19.41 14.50
CA LYS A 222 5.57 -19.56 13.13
C LYS A 222 4.46 -19.31 12.11
N GLU A 223 3.21 -19.68 12.42
CA GLU A 223 2.07 -19.42 11.54
C GLU A 223 1.63 -17.94 11.51
N THR A 224 1.88 -17.17 12.57
CA THR A 224 1.45 -15.76 12.68
C THR A 224 2.51 -14.73 12.24
N ALA A 225 3.75 -15.18 12.00
CA ALA A 225 4.86 -14.34 11.55
C ALA A 225 4.76 -14.05 10.03
N VAL A 226 3.90 -13.11 9.66
CA VAL A 226 3.79 -12.64 8.27
C VAL A 226 5.08 -11.92 7.87
N THR A 227 5.92 -12.58 7.07
CA THR A 227 7.18 -12.01 6.57
C THR A 227 6.96 -11.43 5.17
N TYR A 228 7.45 -10.24 4.88
CA TYR A 228 7.45 -9.70 3.53
C TYR A 228 8.87 -9.61 2.97
N HIS A 229 9.04 -10.05 1.73
CA HIS A 229 10.30 -9.99 1.00
C HIS A 229 10.15 -9.09 -0.23
N THR A 230 11.01 -8.08 -0.37
CA THR A 230 11.10 -7.25 -1.58
C THR A 230 12.15 -7.85 -2.50
N VAL A 231 11.74 -8.25 -3.70
CA VAL A 231 12.57 -8.90 -4.72
C VAL A 231 13.71 -7.98 -5.14
N LYS A 232 14.95 -8.44 -5.01
CA LYS A 232 16.16 -7.72 -5.46
C LYS A 232 16.57 -8.17 -6.86
N LYS A 233 17.43 -7.36 -7.51
CA LYS A 233 17.97 -7.68 -8.83
C LYS A 233 18.69 -9.03 -8.81
N GLY A 234 18.28 -9.94 -9.69
CA GLY A 234 18.86 -11.29 -9.82
C GLY A 234 18.21 -12.35 -8.92
N GLU A 235 17.26 -12.01 -8.05
CA GLU A 235 16.48 -13.01 -7.32
C GLU A 235 15.40 -13.61 -8.23
N THR A 236 15.20 -14.92 -8.10
CA THR A 236 14.10 -15.67 -8.72
C THR A 236 13.17 -16.20 -7.63
N LEU A 237 11.94 -16.55 -7.98
CA LEU A 237 11.01 -17.13 -7.00
C LEU A 237 11.61 -18.36 -6.29
N SER A 238 12.41 -19.17 -7.02
CA SER A 238 13.11 -20.33 -6.47
C SER A 238 14.24 -19.96 -5.51
N SER A 239 15.02 -18.91 -5.79
CA SER A 239 16.08 -18.47 -4.87
C SER A 239 15.48 -17.88 -3.59
N ILE A 240 14.36 -17.18 -3.71
CA ILE A 240 13.60 -16.63 -2.58
C ILE A 240 13.03 -17.77 -1.73
N ALA A 241 12.40 -18.77 -2.34
CA ALA A 241 11.87 -19.94 -1.62
C ALA A 241 12.95 -20.65 -0.80
N ARG A 242 14.14 -20.86 -1.37
CA ARG A 242 15.28 -21.47 -0.65
C ARG A 242 15.76 -20.60 0.51
N LYS A 243 15.88 -19.28 0.30
CA LYS A 243 16.32 -18.32 1.32
C LYS A 243 15.46 -18.35 2.58
N TYR A 244 14.15 -18.55 2.41
CA TYR A 244 13.19 -18.61 3.51
C TYR A 244 12.79 -20.03 3.92
N ASN A 245 13.44 -21.05 3.36
CA ASN A 245 13.13 -22.45 3.61
C ASN A 245 11.63 -22.79 3.42
N THR A 246 11.03 -22.25 2.36
CA THR A 246 9.63 -22.45 1.97
C THR A 246 9.58 -22.98 0.52
N THR A 247 8.38 -23.13 -0.05
CA THR A 247 8.21 -23.59 -1.44
C THR A 247 7.72 -22.48 -2.36
N THR A 248 8.10 -22.54 -3.64
CA THR A 248 7.59 -21.61 -4.65
C THR A 248 6.06 -21.68 -4.74
N LYS A 249 5.47 -22.87 -4.58
CA LYS A 249 4.02 -23.08 -4.50
C LYS A 249 3.39 -22.29 -3.36
N LYS A 250 3.93 -22.39 -2.14
CA LYS A 250 3.45 -21.67 -0.96
C LYS A 250 3.53 -20.15 -1.18
N ILE A 251 4.66 -19.64 -1.69
CA ILE A 251 4.80 -18.21 -2.00
C ILE A 251 3.76 -17.77 -3.04
N LYS A 252 3.51 -18.56 -4.09
CA LYS A 252 2.49 -18.25 -5.09
C LYS A 252 1.09 -18.21 -4.54
N GLU A 253 0.73 -19.19 -3.70
CA GLU A 253 -0.59 -19.25 -3.05
C GLU A 253 -0.82 -18.02 -2.18
N LEU A 254 0.17 -17.66 -1.35
CA LEU A 254 0.12 -16.49 -0.46
C LEU A 254 0.00 -15.17 -1.22
N ASN A 255 0.60 -15.07 -2.41
CA ASN A 255 0.62 -13.85 -3.22
C ASN A 255 -0.35 -13.88 -4.41
N LYS A 256 -1.22 -14.89 -4.51
CA LYS A 256 -2.17 -15.09 -5.62
C LYS A 256 -1.51 -15.06 -7.00
N MET A 257 -0.28 -15.57 -7.11
CA MET A 257 0.50 -15.58 -8.36
C MET A 257 0.18 -16.82 -9.19
N LYS A 258 0.03 -16.64 -10.51
CA LYS A 258 -0.22 -17.74 -11.45
C LYS A 258 1.05 -18.36 -12.03
N ASN A 259 2.17 -17.65 -11.97
CA ASN A 259 3.45 -18.05 -12.54
C ASN A 259 4.61 -17.73 -11.60
N ASP A 260 5.81 -18.16 -11.97
CA ASP A 260 7.03 -17.99 -11.17
C ASP A 260 7.74 -16.65 -11.47
N ASN A 261 7.09 -15.75 -12.23
CA ASN A 261 7.69 -14.52 -12.69
C ASN A 261 7.66 -13.47 -11.57
N VAL A 262 8.83 -13.00 -11.17
CA VAL A 262 9.00 -12.01 -10.10
C VAL A 262 9.71 -10.77 -10.66
N GLN A 263 9.19 -9.59 -10.34
CA GLN A 263 9.78 -8.32 -10.78
C GLN A 263 10.62 -7.70 -9.67
N VAL A 264 11.73 -7.06 -10.04
CA VAL A 264 12.56 -6.33 -9.08
C VAL A 264 11.71 -5.24 -8.41
N GLY A 265 11.74 -5.19 -7.08
CA GLY A 265 10.90 -4.31 -6.27
C GLY A 265 9.53 -4.87 -5.89
N GLN A 266 9.13 -6.04 -6.43
CA GLN A 266 7.89 -6.70 -6.04
C GLN A 266 7.96 -7.17 -4.59
N LYS A 267 6.91 -6.88 -3.81
CA LYS A 267 6.78 -7.32 -2.42
C LYS A 267 6.02 -8.65 -2.38
N LEU A 268 6.63 -9.69 -1.84
CA LEU A 268 6.08 -11.03 -1.70
C LEU A 268 5.84 -11.34 -0.23
N LEU A 269 4.65 -11.83 0.10
CA LEU A 269 4.31 -12.45 1.37
C LEU A 269 4.99 -13.82 1.46
N ILE A 270 5.73 -14.08 2.54
CA ILE A 270 6.52 -15.28 2.77
C ILE A 270 6.13 -15.86 4.15
N GLN A 271 6.01 -17.19 4.21
CA GLN A 271 5.72 -17.99 5.39
C GLN A 271 6.48 -19.32 5.35
#